data_AF-A0A350YIR2-F1
#
_entry.id   AF-A0A350YIR2-F1
#
_cell.length_a   1.000
_cell.length_b   1.000
_cell.length_c   1.000
_cell.angle_alpha   90.00
_cell.angle_beta   90.00
_cell.angle_gamma   90.00
#
_symmetry.space_group_name_H-M   'P 1'
#
loop_
_entity.id
_entity.type
_entity.pdbx_description
1 polymer ?
#
loop_
_entity_poly.entity_id
_entity_poly.type
_entity_poly.pdbx_seq_one_letter_code
_entity_poly.pdbx_strand_id
1 'polypeptide(L)'
;SPDLAVPLHKNWPLFVLAGLVPDGEYATGLSEWLKASLNDNAAANKEEGNRLQVLREKAGQTLLVLSAAGYAVPEEAWHRVMETVPPTKQLTPSPVLLDIMKQAAAAGRTGETALLSLLLVDGSASEAILGVKVEVIRALRLVGLTAEAQGLAREVVVGLN
;
A
#
# COMPACT_ATOMS: atom_id res chain seq x y z
N SER A 1 0.97 31.36 12.65
CA SER A 1 1.19 30.64 11.38
C SER A 1 0.44 29.33 11.39
N PRO A 2 -0.72 29.21 10.70
CA PRO A 2 -1.56 28.02 10.73
C PRO A 2 -1.60 27.30 9.37
N ASP A 3 -0.44 26.94 8.79
CA ASP A 3 -0.39 26.27 7.48
C ASP A 3 0.43 24.95 7.47
N LEU A 4 0.88 24.50 8.66
CA LEU A 4 1.69 23.27 8.81
C LEU A 4 0.91 22.07 9.37
N ALA A 5 -0.34 22.25 9.79
CA ALA A 5 -1.16 21.16 10.35
C ALA A 5 -1.84 20.29 9.27
N VAL A 6 -2.05 20.84 8.07
CA VAL A 6 -2.75 20.17 6.96
C VAL A 6 -1.89 19.14 6.17
N PRO A 7 -0.55 19.22 6.08
CA PRO A 7 0.24 18.16 5.43
C PRO A 7 0.56 16.95 6.33
N LEU A 8 0.44 17.07 7.66
CA LEU A 8 0.82 15.99 8.59
C LEU A 8 -0.13 14.80 8.51
N HIS A 9 -1.44 15.04 8.47
CA HIS A 9 -2.42 13.94 8.43
C HIS A 9 -2.34 13.16 7.12
N LYS A 10 -2.15 13.81 5.96
CA LYS A 10 -2.04 13.13 4.65
C LYS A 10 -0.84 12.18 4.58
N ASN A 11 0.26 12.53 5.24
CA ASN A 11 1.49 11.76 5.22
C ASN A 11 1.57 10.72 6.35
N TRP A 12 0.51 10.52 7.13
CA TRP A 12 0.49 9.56 8.23
C TRP A 12 0.98 8.15 7.83
N PRO A 13 0.59 7.56 6.68
CA PRO A 13 1.10 6.25 6.27
C PRO A 13 2.63 6.22 6.08
N LEU A 14 3.24 7.33 5.67
CA LEU A 14 4.70 7.44 5.55
C LEU A 14 5.38 7.47 6.93
N PHE A 15 4.76 8.10 7.93
CA PHE A 15 5.27 8.09 9.30
C PHE A 15 5.22 6.69 9.92
N VAL A 16 4.14 5.95 9.66
CA VAL A 16 4.04 4.54 10.03
C VAL A 16 5.17 3.74 9.40
N LEU A 17 5.35 3.83 8.07
CA LEU A 17 6.39 3.08 7.35
C LEU A 17 7.82 3.53 7.66
N ALA A 18 7.99 4.69 8.29
CA ALA A 18 9.27 5.16 8.82
C ALA A 18 9.51 4.72 10.28
N GLY A 19 8.54 4.05 10.92
CA GLY A 19 8.63 3.64 12.33
C GLY A 19 8.52 4.82 13.31
N LEU A 20 7.90 5.92 12.89
CA LEU A 20 7.76 7.13 13.71
C LEU A 20 6.45 7.17 14.52
N VAL A 21 5.53 6.24 14.26
CA VAL A 21 4.25 6.13 14.96
C VAL A 21 4.37 5.04 16.04
N PRO A 22 4.13 5.38 17.33
CA PRO A 22 4.09 4.38 18.40
C PRO A 22 2.96 3.36 18.18
N ASP A 23 3.20 2.09 18.54
CA ASP A 23 2.21 1.01 18.37
C ASP A 23 0.86 1.32 19.04
N GLY A 24 0.88 1.98 20.21
CA GLY A 24 -0.33 2.37 20.93
C GLY A 24 -1.16 3.45 20.24
N GLU A 25 -0.58 4.20 19.30
CA GLU A 25 -1.24 5.27 18.55
C GLU A 25 -1.67 4.84 17.16
N TYR A 26 -1.18 3.68 16.67
CA TYR A 26 -1.40 3.22 15.31
C TYR A 26 -2.90 3.09 14.97
N ALA A 27 -3.69 2.43 15.82
CA ALA A 27 -5.10 2.19 15.54
C ALA A 27 -5.92 3.49 15.45
N THR A 28 -5.68 4.42 16.37
CA THR A 28 -6.32 5.74 16.38
C THR A 28 -5.91 6.52 15.14
N GLY A 29 -4.60 6.60 14.87
CA GLY A 29 -4.04 7.30 13.71
C GLY A 29 -4.55 6.77 12.38
N LEU A 30 -4.70 5.45 12.24
CA LEU A 30 -5.28 4.83 11.05
C LEU A 30 -6.73 5.29 10.84
N SER A 31 -7.53 5.28 11.90
CA SER A 31 -8.94 5.68 11.82
C SER A 31 -9.11 7.16 11.46
N GLU A 32 -8.27 8.02 12.03
CA GLU A 32 -8.28 9.47 11.77
C GLU A 32 -7.81 9.77 10.35
N TRP A 33 -6.70 9.15 9.93
CA TRP A 33 -6.20 9.26 8.56
C TRP A 33 -7.24 8.78 7.54
N LEU A 34 -7.88 7.63 7.77
CA LEU A 34 -8.87 7.10 6.84
C LEU A 34 -10.11 8.00 6.76
N LYS A 35 -10.59 8.52 7.90
CA LYS A 35 -11.68 9.50 7.94
C LYS A 35 -11.34 10.78 7.17
N ALA A 36 -10.13 11.31 7.36
CA ALA A 36 -9.67 12.50 6.66
C ALA A 36 -9.47 12.24 5.16
N SER A 37 -8.95 11.07 4.79
CA SER A 37 -8.70 10.66 3.41
C SER A 37 -9.98 10.48 2.60
N LEU A 38 -11.06 10.09 3.27
CA LEU A 38 -12.36 9.85 2.65
C LEU A 38 -13.32 11.05 2.73
N ASN A 39 -12.96 12.10 3.47
CA ASN A 39 -13.72 13.35 3.70
C ASN A 39 -15.24 13.26 3.37
N ASP A 40 -16.00 12.79 4.35
CA ASP A 40 -17.40 12.31 4.29
C ASP A 40 -18.49 13.37 3.93
N ASN A 41 -18.14 14.54 3.38
CA ASN A 41 -19.09 15.61 3.03
C ASN A 41 -19.59 15.54 1.57
N ALA A 42 -19.37 14.40 0.90
CA ALA A 42 -19.37 14.26 -0.53
C ALA A 42 -20.53 13.38 -1.03
N ALA A 43 -21.79 13.80 -0.88
CA ALA A 43 -22.93 13.01 -1.37
C ALA A 43 -24.11 13.86 -1.90
N ALA A 44 -23.83 14.94 -2.64
CA ALA A 44 -24.87 15.72 -3.31
C ALA A 44 -24.79 15.72 -4.86
N ASN A 45 -23.62 15.49 -5.47
CA ASN A 45 -23.41 15.66 -6.92
C ASN A 45 -22.63 14.51 -7.59
N LYS A 46 -22.91 14.25 -8.88
CA LYS A 46 -22.33 13.15 -9.68
C LYS A 46 -20.81 13.29 -9.94
N GLU A 47 -20.32 14.52 -10.07
CA GLU A 47 -18.87 14.82 -10.16
C GLU A 47 -18.14 14.49 -8.85
N GLU A 48 -18.82 14.64 -7.72
CA GLU A 48 -18.28 14.34 -6.39
C GLU A 48 -18.25 12.82 -6.13
N GLY A 49 -19.15 12.04 -6.76
CA GLY A 49 -19.14 10.57 -6.72
C GLY A 49 -17.88 9.96 -7.36
N ASN A 50 -17.45 10.47 -8.52
CA ASN A 50 -16.19 10.03 -9.15
C ASN A 50 -14.97 10.40 -8.29
N ARG A 51 -15.01 11.56 -7.63
CA ARG A 51 -13.93 11.99 -6.71
C ARG A 51 -13.83 11.07 -5.49
N LEU A 52 -14.96 10.75 -4.87
CA LEU A 52 -15.00 9.83 -3.72
C LEU A 52 -14.48 8.44 -4.11
N GLN A 53 -14.79 7.97 -5.32
CA GLN A 53 -14.27 6.71 -5.85
C GLN A 53 -12.73 6.71 -5.95
N VAL A 54 -12.13 7.78 -6.51
CA VAL A 54 -10.66 7.91 -6.60
C VAL A 54 -10.03 7.96 -5.20
N LEU A 55 -10.65 8.64 -4.24
CA LEU A 55 -10.18 8.70 -2.86
C LEU A 55 -10.23 7.34 -2.18
N ARG A 56 -11.31 6.57 -2.37
CA ARG A 56 -11.44 5.20 -1.87
C ARG A 56 -10.41 4.27 -2.48
N GLU A 57 -10.16 4.39 -3.79
CA GLU A 57 -9.13 3.61 -4.47
C GLU A 57 -7.75 3.89 -3.87
N LYS A 58 -7.33 5.16 -3.81
CA LYS A 58 -6.04 5.55 -3.21
C LYS A 58 -5.91 5.09 -1.75
N ALA A 59 -6.97 5.23 -0.96
CA ALA A 59 -6.99 4.77 0.42
C ALA A 59 -6.84 3.24 0.49
N GLY A 60 -7.57 2.48 -0.32
CA GLY A 60 -7.49 1.02 -0.37
C GLY A 60 -6.13 0.52 -0.83
N GLN A 61 -5.54 1.17 -1.83
CA GLN A 61 -4.17 0.89 -2.29
C GLN A 61 -3.14 1.13 -1.17
N THR A 62 -3.32 2.21 -0.39
CA THR A 62 -2.46 2.49 0.77
C THR A 62 -2.64 1.43 1.87
N LEU A 63 -3.87 1.00 2.17
CA LEU A 63 -4.13 -0.09 3.13
C LEU A 63 -3.48 -1.42 2.70
N LEU A 64 -3.48 -1.73 1.41
CA LEU A 64 -2.80 -2.92 0.87
C LEU A 64 -1.30 -2.87 1.14
N VAL A 65 -0.67 -1.71 0.97
CA VAL A 65 0.77 -1.51 1.22
C VAL A 65 1.08 -1.61 2.72
N LEU A 66 0.27 -1.00 3.59
CA LEU A 66 0.44 -1.11 5.04
C LEU A 66 0.35 -2.57 5.51
N SER A 67 -0.66 -3.31 5.02
CA SER A 67 -0.82 -4.75 5.30
C SER A 67 0.38 -5.56 4.81
N ALA A 68 0.89 -5.27 3.60
CA ALA A 68 2.08 -5.91 3.06
C ALA A 68 3.35 -5.60 3.87
N ALA A 69 3.46 -4.40 4.43
CA ALA A 69 4.57 -3.99 5.27
C ALA A 69 4.52 -4.58 6.70
N GLY A 70 3.37 -5.11 7.14
CA GLY A 70 3.23 -5.83 8.41
C GLY A 70 2.29 -5.19 9.40
N TYR A 71 1.69 -4.07 9.03
CA TYR A 71 0.76 -3.37 9.90
C TYR A 71 -0.63 -4.01 9.85
N ALA A 72 -1.24 -4.15 11.01
CA ALA A 72 -2.60 -4.67 11.12
C ALA A 72 -3.58 -3.66 10.51
N VAL A 73 -4.49 -4.11 9.65
CA VAL A 73 -5.56 -3.25 9.11
C VAL A 73 -6.89 -3.85 9.57
N PRO A 74 -7.70 -3.11 10.35
CA PRO A 74 -8.96 -3.61 10.87
C PRO A 74 -9.98 -3.82 9.74
N GLU A 75 -10.90 -4.75 9.93
CA GLU A 75 -11.89 -5.14 8.92
C GLU A 75 -12.79 -3.96 8.50
N GLU A 76 -13.13 -3.10 9.45
CA GLU A 76 -13.93 -1.88 9.22
C GLU A 76 -13.23 -0.90 8.27
N ALA A 77 -11.90 -0.85 8.25
CA ALA A 77 -11.15 -0.01 7.32
C ALA A 77 -11.29 -0.53 5.89
N TRP A 78 -11.29 -1.86 5.69
CA TRP A 78 -11.49 -2.45 4.37
C TRP A 78 -12.89 -2.18 3.84
N HIS A 79 -13.93 -2.30 4.68
CA HIS A 79 -15.30 -2.01 4.26
C HIS A 79 -15.50 -0.57 3.78
N ARG A 80 -14.74 0.39 4.31
CA ARG A 80 -14.84 1.80 3.91
C ARG A 80 -14.23 2.12 2.53
N VAL A 81 -13.35 1.26 2.04
CA VAL A 81 -12.67 1.42 0.73
C VAL A 81 -13.14 0.41 -0.31
N MET A 82 -13.86 -0.64 0.10
CA MET A 82 -14.44 -1.64 -0.79
C MET A 82 -15.68 -1.10 -1.50
N GLU A 83 -15.48 -0.58 -2.72
CA GLU A 83 -16.51 -0.52 -3.74
C GLU A 83 -15.95 -1.04 -5.06
N THR A 84 -16.82 -1.57 -5.91
CA THR A 84 -16.44 -2.20 -7.18
C THR A 84 -15.99 -1.14 -8.19
N VAL A 85 -14.68 -0.87 -8.23
CA VAL A 85 -14.06 -0.20 -9.37
C VAL A 85 -14.05 -1.20 -10.55
N PRO A 86 -14.53 -0.83 -11.75
CA PRO A 86 -14.43 -1.72 -12.90
C PRO A 86 -12.95 -2.05 -13.17
N PRO A 87 -12.61 -3.32 -13.39
CA PRO A 87 -11.23 -3.75 -13.55
C PRO A 87 -10.62 -3.04 -14.77
N THR A 88 -9.61 -2.20 -14.53
CA THR A 88 -8.79 -1.65 -15.59
C THR A 88 -7.84 -2.73 -16.09
N LYS A 89 -7.78 -2.96 -17.41
CA LYS A 89 -6.81 -3.89 -17.99
C LYS A 89 -5.39 -3.40 -17.67
N GLN A 90 -4.65 -4.20 -16.91
CA GLN A 90 -3.26 -3.96 -16.61
C GLN A 90 -2.43 -5.16 -17.09
N LEU A 91 -1.25 -4.90 -17.65
CA LEU A 91 -0.33 -5.93 -18.09
C LEU A 91 0.32 -6.60 -16.88
N THR A 92 -0.28 -7.70 -16.41
CA THR A 92 0.30 -8.51 -15.32
C THR A 92 1.69 -9.02 -15.71
N PRO A 93 2.72 -8.86 -14.87
CA PRO A 93 3.99 -9.53 -15.10
C PRO A 93 3.80 -11.04 -15.03
N SER A 94 4.83 -11.78 -15.45
CA SER A 94 4.80 -13.23 -15.53
C SER A 94 4.24 -13.85 -14.23
N PRO A 95 3.04 -14.47 -14.26
CA PRO A 95 2.44 -15.07 -13.06
C PRO A 95 3.32 -16.22 -12.54
N VAL A 96 4.12 -16.83 -13.42
CA VAL A 96 5.10 -17.86 -13.09
C VAL A 96 6.22 -17.29 -12.21
N LEU A 97 6.76 -16.10 -12.54
CA LEU A 97 7.81 -15.48 -11.72
C LEU A 97 7.28 -15.08 -10.34
N LEU A 98 6.04 -14.57 -10.29
CA LEU A 98 5.40 -14.22 -9.03
C LEU A 98 5.20 -15.45 -8.14
N ASP A 99 4.75 -16.57 -8.71
CA ASP A 99 4.55 -17.82 -7.96
C ASP A 99 5.87 -18.39 -7.44
N ILE A 100 6.92 -18.43 -8.28
CA ILE A 100 8.26 -18.89 -7.87
C ILE A 100 8.80 -18.02 -6.73
N MET A 101 8.62 -16.69 -6.78
CA MET A 101 9.04 -15.79 -5.69
C MET A 101 8.32 -16.12 -4.39
N LYS A 102 7.00 -16.35 -4.43
CA LYS A 102 6.21 -16.72 -3.24
C LYS A 102 6.70 -18.03 -2.64
N GLN A 103 6.99 -19.02 -3.48
CA GLN A 103 7.55 -20.30 -3.03
C GLN A 103 8.96 -20.15 -2.44
N ALA A 104 9.82 -19.33 -3.04
CA ALA A 104 11.15 -19.04 -2.52
C ALA A 104 11.10 -18.36 -1.15
N ALA A 105 10.20 -17.38 -0.99
CA ALA A 105 10.02 -16.68 0.26
C ALA A 105 9.47 -17.61 1.35
N ALA A 106 8.45 -18.42 1.04
CA ALA A 106 7.89 -19.40 1.97
C ALA A 106 8.90 -20.47 2.42
N ALA A 107 9.87 -20.80 1.56
CA ALA A 107 10.95 -21.73 1.87
C ALA A 107 12.17 -21.06 2.54
N GLY A 108 12.12 -19.77 2.84
CA GLY A 108 13.23 -19.04 3.47
C GLY A 108 14.46 -18.85 2.57
N ARG A 109 14.31 -18.97 1.24
CA ARG A 109 15.41 -18.81 0.27
C ARG A 109 15.66 -17.32 0.01
N THR A 110 16.34 -16.64 0.93
CA THR A 110 16.52 -15.18 0.92
C THR A 110 17.16 -14.65 -0.37
N GLY A 111 18.25 -15.26 -0.84
CA GLY A 111 18.95 -14.80 -2.05
C GLY A 111 18.11 -14.92 -3.31
N GLU A 112 17.38 -16.03 -3.46
CA GLU A 112 16.46 -16.25 -4.58
C GLU A 112 15.26 -15.29 -4.53
N THR A 113 14.72 -15.07 -3.34
CA THR A 113 13.63 -14.11 -3.11
C THR A 113 14.06 -12.69 -3.49
N ALA A 114 15.26 -12.27 -3.09
CA ALA A 114 15.80 -10.96 -3.43
C ALA A 114 16.01 -10.79 -4.94
N LEU A 115 16.59 -11.79 -5.61
CA LEU A 115 16.80 -11.75 -7.06
C LEU A 115 15.48 -11.70 -7.84
N LEU A 116 14.50 -12.53 -7.47
CA LEU A 116 13.18 -12.53 -8.10
C LEU A 116 12.42 -11.23 -7.84
N SER A 117 12.57 -10.65 -6.65
CA SER A 117 12.00 -9.34 -6.31
C SER A 117 12.56 -8.25 -7.21
N LEU A 118 13.88 -8.22 -7.43
CA LEU A 118 14.52 -7.28 -8.36
C LEU A 118 14.02 -7.49 -9.78
N LEU A 119 13.91 -8.73 -10.24
CA LEU A 119 13.41 -9.02 -11.60
C LEU A 119 11.97 -8.55 -11.79
N LEU A 120 11.13 -8.68 -10.76
CA LEU A 120 9.72 -8.25 -10.80
C LEU A 120 9.55 -6.73 -10.69
N VAL A 121 10.49 -6.03 -10.07
CA VAL A 121 10.43 -4.56 -9.87
C VAL A 121 11.18 -3.79 -10.97
N ASP A 122 12.32 -4.29 -11.44
CA ASP A 122 13.25 -3.61 -12.37
C ASP A 122 13.12 -4.12 -13.82
N GLY A 123 12.56 -5.32 -14.02
CA GLY A 123 12.37 -5.94 -15.33
C GLY A 123 11.29 -5.24 -16.17
N SER A 124 11.65 -4.17 -16.88
CA SER A 124 10.91 -3.54 -18.00
C SER A 124 9.59 -2.83 -17.71
N ALA A 125 9.08 -2.86 -16.47
CA ALA A 125 7.96 -2.05 -16.05
C ALA A 125 8.34 -1.28 -14.78
N SER A 126 8.90 -0.09 -14.95
CA SER A 126 8.94 0.94 -13.90
C SER A 126 7.54 1.17 -13.28
N GLU A 127 6.50 0.78 -14.03
CA GLU A 127 5.11 0.59 -13.59
C GLU A 127 4.81 -0.84 -13.14
N ALA A 128 5.65 -1.49 -12.32
CA ALA A 128 5.24 -2.75 -11.71
C ALA A 128 3.90 -2.51 -10.99
N ILE A 129 2.87 -3.23 -11.44
CA ILE A 129 1.49 -3.06 -10.97
C ILE A 129 1.49 -3.12 -9.45
N LEU A 130 0.69 -2.28 -8.79
CA LEU A 130 0.61 -2.21 -7.34
C LEU A 130 0.53 -3.60 -6.68
N GLY A 131 -0.27 -4.51 -7.24
CA GLY A 131 -0.38 -5.89 -6.74
C GLY A 131 0.96 -6.64 -6.70
N VAL A 132 1.83 -6.42 -7.67
CA VAL A 132 3.17 -7.05 -7.74
C VAL A 132 4.06 -6.44 -6.67
N LYS A 133 4.08 -5.12 -6.54
CA LYS A 133 4.86 -4.42 -5.51
C LYS A 133 4.42 -4.85 -4.10
N VAL A 134 3.12 -4.98 -3.86
CA VAL A 134 2.53 -5.50 -2.62
C VAL A 134 3.03 -6.91 -2.30
N GLU A 135 3.09 -7.81 -3.29
CA GLU A 135 3.59 -9.17 -3.10
C GLU A 135 5.10 -9.22 -2.87
N VAL A 136 5.87 -8.37 -3.55
CA VAL A 136 7.32 -8.21 -3.31
C VAL A 136 7.58 -7.74 -1.88
N ILE A 137 6.86 -6.72 -1.39
CA ILE A 137 6.97 -6.24 -0.01
C ILE A 137 6.71 -7.39 0.98
N ARG A 138 5.66 -8.20 0.75
CA ARG A 138 5.35 -9.36 1.60
C ARG A 138 6.47 -10.40 1.58
N ALA A 139 6.98 -10.73 0.40
CA ALA A 139 8.03 -11.72 0.24
C ALA A 139 9.34 -11.30 0.91
N LEU A 140 9.76 -10.04 0.72
CA LEU A 140 10.93 -9.47 1.38
C LEU A 140 10.80 -9.51 2.90
N ARG A 141 9.64 -9.09 3.43
CA ARG A 141 9.35 -9.18 4.87
C ARG A 141 9.42 -10.60 5.39
N LEU A 142 8.87 -11.57 4.65
CA LEU A 142 8.83 -12.98 5.04
C LEU A 142 10.23 -13.59 5.18
N VAL A 143 11.19 -13.16 4.37
CA VAL A 143 12.60 -13.62 4.44
C VAL A 143 13.50 -12.76 5.32
N GLY A 144 12.92 -11.82 6.09
CA GLY A 144 13.64 -10.98 7.05
C GLY A 144 14.23 -9.68 6.48
N LEU A 145 14.04 -9.38 5.19
CA LEU A 145 14.48 -8.15 4.53
C LEU A 145 13.51 -6.99 4.82
N THR A 146 13.41 -6.64 6.11
CA THR A 146 12.41 -5.68 6.61
C THR A 146 12.71 -4.25 6.18
N ALA A 147 13.99 -3.85 6.13
CA ALA A 147 14.38 -2.50 5.73
C ALA A 147 14.05 -2.24 4.25
N GLU A 148 14.30 -3.24 3.39
CA GLU A 148 14.00 -3.22 1.97
C GLU A 148 12.49 -3.23 1.72
N ALA A 149 11.75 -4.08 2.45
CA ALA A 149 10.30 -4.11 2.38
C ALA A 149 9.68 -2.75 2.76
N GLN A 150 10.17 -2.12 3.83
CA GLN A 150 9.72 -0.79 4.25
C GLN A 150 10.14 0.32 3.28
N GLY A 151 11.34 0.25 2.72
CA GLY A 151 11.83 1.16 1.68
C GLY A 151 10.91 1.16 0.46
N LEU A 152 10.65 -0.03 -0.09
CA LEU A 152 9.75 -0.20 -1.23
C LEU A 152 8.32 0.24 -0.90
N ALA A 153 7.82 -0.08 0.30
CA ALA A 153 6.49 0.35 0.72
C ALA A 153 6.36 1.89 0.78
N ARG A 154 7.38 2.61 1.24
CA ARG A 154 7.40 4.08 1.21
C ARG A 154 7.38 4.63 -0.20
N GLU A 155 8.21 4.08 -1.09
CA GLU A 155 8.23 4.48 -2.50
C GLU A 155 6.86 4.31 -3.18
N VAL A 156 6.19 3.19 -2.90
CA VAL A 156 4.83 2.95 -3.40
C VAL A 156 3.86 4.01 -2.88
N VAL A 157 3.81 4.24 -1.56
CA VAL A 157 2.89 5.22 -0.96
C VAL A 157 3.16 6.64 -1.49
N VAL A 158 4.42 7.04 -1.69
CA VAL A 158 4.76 8.32 -2.31
C VAL A 158 4.18 8.42 -3.73
N GLY A 159 4.23 7.34 -4.51
CA GLY A 159 3.65 7.30 -5.86
C GLY A 159 2.11 7.30 -5.91
N LEU A 160 1.43 7.02 -4.80
CA LEU A 160 -0.05 7.05 -4.72
C LEU A 160 -0.61 8.46 -4.46
N ASN A 161 0.20 9.34 -3.85
CA ASN A 161 -0.19 10.70 -3.47
C ASN A 161 -0.19 11.63 -4.69
#